data_AF-A0A7W0MKB2-F1
#
_entry.id   AF-A0A7W0MKB2-F1
#
_cell.length_a   1.000
_cell.length_b   1.000
_cell.length_c   1.000
_cell.angle_alpha   90.00
_cell.angle_beta   90.00
_cell.angle_gamma   90.00
#
_symmetry.space_group_name_H-M   'P 1'
#
loop_
_entity.id
_entity.type
_entity.pdbx_description
1 polymer ?
#
loop_
_entity_poly.entity_id
_entity_poly.type
_entity_poly.pdbx_seq_one_letter_code
_entity_poly.pdbx_strand_id
1 'polypeptide(L)'
;MNPREKKKQVSNGNYFWISYFYSYLNKTGRAGFVMSSQASSAGHGEKDVRRKLVETGDVDALISIRSNFFYTRTVPCELWFFDKGKPEEMRDKVLMIDARNVYRKVTRKVYDFSPEQLKNITAIVWLYRGLTEKFLSLVKEYVAAICAESADVAAKLEAFDKARTEIAERPRKFAGALEAKKETIDAGAESLEILRASIAEANDAVVLYDADRVATLAEIESYREEYAAWLPEANEVQHEARLAFEPTAERIKGLVKQLDMIYKLTVRAVGAGATWSNFSVTVTKCTG
;
A
#
# COMPACT_ATOMS: atom_id res chain seq x y z
N MET A 1 29.54 34.83 44.70
CA MET A 1 29.99 34.72 43.30
C MET A 1 30.90 33.50 43.19
N ASN A 2 30.44 32.42 42.53
CA ASN A 2 31.23 31.19 42.36
C ASN A 2 31.68 31.08 40.88
N PRO A 3 32.98 31.10 40.53
CA PRO A 3 33.42 31.42 39.17
C PRO A 3 33.48 30.24 38.17
N ARG A 4 32.69 29.16 38.33
CA ARG A 4 32.84 27.96 37.48
C ARG A 4 31.53 27.26 37.07
N GLU A 5 30.47 28.00 36.78
CA GLU A 5 29.44 27.47 35.88
C GLU A 5 29.95 27.60 34.43
N LYS A 6 30.69 26.59 33.95
CA LYS A 6 30.93 26.42 32.52
C LYS A 6 29.55 26.40 31.85
N LYS A 7 29.23 27.42 31.04
CA LYS A 7 28.07 27.40 30.12
C LYS A 7 28.10 26.05 29.39
N LYS A 8 27.21 25.12 29.74
CA LYS A 8 27.06 23.82 29.07
C LYS A 8 26.56 24.10 27.65
N GLN A 9 27.49 24.32 26.73
CA GLN A 9 27.21 24.54 25.33
C GLN A 9 27.09 23.16 24.67
N VAL A 10 25.88 22.81 24.23
CA VAL A 10 25.67 21.58 23.47
C VAL A 10 26.20 21.83 22.06
N SER A 11 27.26 21.11 21.67
CA SER A 11 27.93 21.23 20.36
C SER A 11 27.11 20.66 19.19
N ASN A 12 25.92 20.12 19.48
CA ASN A 12 25.08 19.42 18.52
C ASN A 12 24.10 20.38 17.83
N GLY A 13 24.32 20.62 16.53
CA GLY A 13 23.48 21.50 15.71
C GLY A 13 21.99 21.13 15.72
N ASN A 14 21.64 19.84 15.90
CA ASN A 14 20.24 19.43 15.98
C ASN A 14 19.56 20.03 17.22
N TYR A 15 20.22 19.96 18.39
CA TYR A 15 19.66 20.50 19.63
C TYR A 15 19.65 22.03 19.66
N PHE A 16 20.57 22.66 18.94
CA PHE A 16 20.49 24.10 18.68
C PHE A 16 19.19 24.44 17.94
N TRP A 17 18.91 23.77 16.82
CA TRP A 17 17.68 24.02 16.04
C TRP A 17 16.41 23.66 16.80
N ILE A 18 16.39 22.56 17.54
CA ILE A 18 15.24 22.18 18.40
C ILE A 18 14.94 23.30 19.41
N SER A 19 15.97 23.78 20.11
CA SER A 19 15.83 24.86 21.10
C SER A 19 15.44 26.18 20.44
N TYR A 20 15.96 26.45 19.24
CA TYR A 20 15.62 27.62 18.44
C TYR A 20 14.15 27.61 18.00
N PHE A 21 13.64 26.51 17.44
CA PHE A 21 12.22 26.41 17.09
C PHE A 21 11.32 26.60 18.30
N TYR A 22 11.68 26.01 19.44
CA TYR A 22 10.93 26.13 20.68
C TYR A 22 10.88 27.58 21.24
N SER A 23 11.98 28.34 21.13
CA SER A 23 12.05 29.71 21.67
C SER A 23 11.22 30.72 20.88
N TYR A 24 10.95 30.45 19.60
CA TYR A 24 10.10 31.29 18.74
C TYR A 24 8.60 31.03 18.91
N LEU A 25 8.20 29.96 19.60
CA LEU A 25 6.79 29.68 19.85
C LEU A 25 6.21 30.64 20.90
N ASN A 26 5.13 31.33 20.52
CA ASN A 26 4.27 32.09 21.44
C ASN A 26 3.50 31.13 22.40
N LYS A 27 2.72 31.67 23.34
CA LYS A 27 2.07 30.90 24.41
C LYS A 27 1.14 29.78 23.94
N THR A 28 0.59 29.84 22.74
CA THR A 28 -0.29 28.81 22.16
C THR A 28 0.26 28.26 20.85
N GLY A 29 1.54 28.51 20.58
CA GLY A 29 2.20 28.19 19.33
C GLY A 29 2.47 26.70 19.17
N ARG A 30 2.47 26.27 17.91
CA ARG A 30 2.76 24.88 17.52
C ARG A 30 3.91 24.86 16.51
N ALA A 31 4.74 23.83 16.59
CA ALA A 31 5.76 23.55 15.59
C ALA A 31 5.74 22.06 15.22
N GLY A 32 6.01 21.77 13.96
CA GLY A 32 6.31 20.43 13.47
C GLY A 32 7.59 20.49 12.65
N PHE A 33 8.56 19.62 12.94
CA PHE A 33 9.83 19.63 12.23
C PHE A 33 10.45 18.23 12.14
N VAL A 34 11.31 18.06 11.14
CA VAL A 34 12.00 16.79 10.88
C VAL A 34 13.37 16.84 11.55
N MET A 35 13.71 15.82 12.33
CA MET A 35 15.04 15.64 12.91
C MET A 35 15.64 14.28 12.52
N SER A 36 16.96 14.20 12.50
CA SER A 36 17.64 12.91 12.46
C SER A 36 17.27 12.08 13.69
N SER A 37 17.05 10.77 13.53
CA SER A 37 16.81 9.88 14.67
C SER A 37 17.97 9.86 15.68
N GLN A 38 19.17 10.35 15.31
CA GLN A 38 20.25 10.53 16.28
C GLN A 38 19.95 11.62 17.32
N ALA A 39 19.10 12.60 16.99
CA ALA A 39 18.72 13.64 17.94
C ALA A 39 17.92 13.07 19.12
N SER A 40 17.04 12.09 18.88
CA SER A 40 16.21 11.49 19.94
C SER A 40 16.93 10.47 20.80
N SER A 41 18.04 9.89 20.32
CA SER A 41 18.84 8.92 21.06
C SER A 41 20.14 9.47 21.61
N ALA A 42 20.50 10.73 21.33
CA ALA A 42 21.75 11.34 21.80
C ALA A 42 21.87 11.33 23.33
N GLY A 43 23.08 11.01 23.82
CA GLY A 43 23.43 10.95 25.25
C GLY A 43 23.96 12.27 25.81
N HIS A 44 24.71 12.22 26.93
CA HIS A 44 25.45 13.36 27.50
C HIS A 44 24.64 14.65 27.67
N GLY A 45 25.10 15.79 27.10
CA GLY A 45 24.48 17.11 27.28
C GLY A 45 23.14 17.22 26.55
N GLU A 46 22.95 16.50 25.45
CA GLU A 46 21.69 16.39 24.73
C GLU A 46 20.60 15.75 25.59
N LYS A 47 20.95 14.76 26.41
CA LYS A 47 20.02 14.15 27.37
C LYS A 47 19.47 15.19 28.35
N ASP A 48 20.33 16.08 28.86
CA ASP A 48 19.91 17.15 29.78
C ASP A 48 18.95 18.13 29.09
N VAL A 49 19.20 18.48 27.82
CA VAL A 49 18.31 19.37 27.05
C VAL A 49 16.98 18.68 26.73
N ARG A 50 17.01 17.42 26.30
CA ARG A 50 15.79 16.64 26.02
C ARG A 50 14.94 16.47 27.27
N ARG A 51 15.56 16.19 28.42
CA ARG A 51 14.86 16.12 29.71
C ARG A 51 14.16 17.45 30.00
N LYS A 52 14.88 18.57 29.93
CA LYS A 52 14.29 19.91 30.16
C LYS A 52 13.16 20.24 29.19
N LEU A 53 13.29 19.87 27.91
CA LEU A 53 12.23 20.07 26.91
C LEU A 53 10.98 19.25 27.25
N VAL A 54 11.13 17.98 27.63
CA VAL A 54 9.98 17.15 28.04
C VAL A 54 9.35 17.68 29.32
N GLU A 55 10.15 18.11 30.29
CA GLU A 55 9.70 18.73 31.56
C GLU A 55 8.90 20.03 31.35
N THR A 56 8.93 20.66 30.17
CA THR A 56 8.06 21.81 29.87
C THR A 56 6.59 21.42 29.70
N GLY A 57 6.32 20.15 29.37
CA GLY A 57 5.00 19.65 28.97
C GLY A 57 4.58 20.01 27.55
N ASP A 58 5.39 20.75 26.79
CA ASP A 58 5.05 21.27 25.47
C ASP A 58 5.42 20.32 24.31
N VAL A 59 6.12 19.22 24.59
CA VAL A 59 6.36 18.15 23.60
C VAL A 59 5.06 17.38 23.41
N ASP A 60 4.53 17.36 22.19
CA ASP A 60 3.21 16.80 21.91
C ASP A 60 3.28 15.39 21.35
N ALA A 61 3.97 15.21 20.22
CA ALA A 61 4.09 13.94 19.54
C ALA A 61 5.48 13.76 18.91
N LEU A 62 5.93 12.52 18.88
CA LEU A 62 7.14 12.06 18.19
C LEU A 62 6.77 10.90 17.28
N ILE A 63 7.12 11.00 15.99
CA ILE A 63 6.82 9.95 15.00
C ILE A 63 8.12 9.44 14.40
N SER A 64 8.47 8.18 14.66
CA SER A 64 9.65 7.55 14.10
C SER A 64 9.41 7.06 12.68
N ILE A 65 10.26 7.49 11.74
CA ILE A 65 10.18 7.15 10.32
C ILE A 65 11.45 6.43 9.91
N ARG A 66 11.30 5.43 9.05
CA ARG A 66 12.41 4.65 8.53
C ARG A 66 13.30 5.45 7.57
N SER A 67 14.42 4.86 7.17
CA SER A 67 15.26 5.41 6.09
C SER A 67 14.52 5.45 4.74
N ASN A 68 15.14 6.11 3.75
CA ASN A 68 14.69 6.16 2.36
C ASN A 68 13.38 6.97 2.10
N PHE A 69 12.98 7.81 3.05
CA PHE A 69 11.94 8.84 2.85
C PHE A 69 12.51 10.14 2.25
N PHE A 70 13.83 10.35 2.30
CA PHE A 70 14.48 11.49 1.64
C PHE A 70 15.06 11.10 0.29
N TYR A 71 14.94 12.00 -0.68
CA TYR A 71 15.48 11.80 -2.03
C TYR A 71 17.01 11.79 -2.09
N THR A 72 17.68 12.52 -1.20
CA THR A 72 19.14 12.77 -1.28
C THR A 72 19.97 12.03 -0.24
N ARG A 73 19.36 11.50 0.82
CA ARG A 73 20.07 10.86 1.94
C ARG A 73 19.33 9.64 2.47
N THR A 74 20.05 8.55 2.68
CA THR A 74 19.52 7.32 3.27
C THR A 74 19.68 7.36 4.79
N VAL A 75 18.89 8.19 5.46
CA VAL A 75 18.89 8.29 6.94
C VAL A 75 17.47 8.13 7.47
N PRO A 76 17.26 7.45 8.60
CA PRO A 76 16.00 7.50 9.32
C PRO A 76 15.81 8.90 9.94
N CYS A 77 14.56 9.27 10.15
CA CYS A 77 14.22 10.53 10.79
C CYS A 77 13.10 10.36 11.80
N GLU A 78 12.89 11.41 12.57
CA GLU A 78 11.74 11.55 13.45
C GLU A 78 11.04 12.87 13.17
N LEU A 79 9.72 12.84 13.17
CA LEU A 79 8.91 14.04 13.18
C LEU A 79 8.67 14.43 14.63
N TRP A 80 9.05 15.66 14.96
CA TRP A 80 8.88 16.24 16.28
C TRP A 80 7.78 17.29 16.23
N PHE A 81 6.86 17.21 17.18
CA PHE A 81 5.76 18.16 17.33
C PHE A 81 5.79 18.82 18.70
N PHE A 82 5.74 20.14 18.70
CA PHE A 82 5.53 20.98 19.89
C PHE A 82 4.15 21.61 19.84
N ASP A 83 3.52 21.71 21.00
CA ASP A 83 2.26 22.42 21.18
C ASP A 83 2.22 23.05 22.57
N LYS A 84 2.45 24.38 22.65
CA LYS A 84 2.35 25.13 23.91
C LYS A 84 0.89 25.35 24.35
N GLY A 85 -0.05 25.14 23.44
CA GLY A 85 -1.49 25.21 23.68
C GLY A 85 -2.10 23.88 24.11
N LYS A 86 -1.30 22.88 24.53
CA LYS A 86 -1.82 21.61 25.05
C LYS A 86 -2.75 21.85 26.24
N PRO A 87 -3.90 21.17 26.31
CA PRO A 87 -4.73 21.13 27.51
C PRO A 87 -3.92 20.65 28.72
N GLU A 88 -4.30 21.11 29.91
CA GLU A 88 -3.55 20.83 31.14
C GLU A 88 -3.43 19.32 31.40
N GLU A 89 -4.50 18.58 31.15
CA GLU A 89 -4.58 17.12 31.27
C GLU A 89 -3.69 16.34 30.28
N MET A 90 -3.13 17.02 29.29
CA MET A 90 -2.23 16.47 28.28
C MET A 90 -0.77 16.95 28.45
N ARG A 91 -0.47 17.88 29.36
CA ARG A 91 0.89 18.43 29.54
C ARG A 91 1.90 17.34 29.92
N ASP A 92 1.52 16.42 30.79
CA ASP A 92 2.39 15.31 31.23
C ASP A 92 2.41 14.10 30.26
N LYS A 93 1.84 14.24 29.06
CA LYS A 93 1.74 13.17 28.07
C LYS A 93 2.46 13.54 26.78
N VAL A 94 3.15 12.56 26.20
CA VAL A 94 3.78 12.65 24.88
C VAL A 94 3.36 11.44 24.06
N LEU A 95 2.80 11.66 22.87
CA LEU A 95 2.45 10.57 21.96
C LEU A 95 3.69 10.11 21.19
N MET A 96 4.03 8.82 21.29
CA MET A 96 5.12 8.23 20.51
C MET A 96 4.56 7.22 19.51
N ILE A 97 4.79 7.46 18.22
CA ILE A 97 4.33 6.58 17.12
C ILE A 97 5.54 5.99 16.41
N ASP A 98 5.59 4.66 16.32
CA ASP A 98 6.55 3.97 15.46
C ASP A 98 5.95 3.69 14.07
N ALA A 99 6.22 4.58 13.11
CA ALA A 99 5.78 4.44 11.73
C ALA A 99 6.84 3.81 10.82
N ARG A 100 7.91 3.20 11.36
CA ARG A 100 9.01 2.65 10.56
C ARG A 100 8.57 1.51 9.62
N ASN A 101 7.52 0.78 9.98
CA ASN A 101 6.96 -0.30 9.18
C ASN A 101 5.74 0.12 8.34
N VAL A 102 5.36 1.40 8.37
CA VAL A 102 4.26 1.94 7.57
C VAL A 102 4.86 2.71 6.40
N TYR A 103 4.78 2.16 5.19
CA TYR A 103 5.27 2.83 3.99
C TYR A 103 4.71 2.17 2.74
N ARG A 104 4.79 2.91 1.63
CA ARG A 104 4.62 2.39 0.27
C ARG A 104 5.95 2.47 -0.46
N LYS A 105 6.20 1.47 -1.30
CA LYS A 105 7.39 1.44 -2.17
C LYS A 105 7.12 2.18 -3.48
N VAL A 106 7.66 3.39 -3.60
CA VAL A 106 7.57 4.20 -4.83
C VAL A 106 8.59 3.72 -5.85
N THR A 107 9.83 3.54 -5.43
CA THR A 107 10.91 2.99 -6.26
C THR A 107 11.71 1.96 -5.48
N ARG A 108 12.75 1.38 -6.10
CA ARG A 108 13.69 0.51 -5.36
C ARG A 108 14.37 1.23 -4.18
N LYS A 109 14.50 2.56 -4.23
CA LYS A 109 15.30 3.35 -3.26
C LYS A 109 14.50 4.39 -2.47
N VAL A 110 13.25 4.67 -2.85
CA VAL A 110 12.42 5.73 -2.27
C VAL A 110 11.12 5.15 -1.74
N TYR A 111 10.78 5.52 -0.51
CA TYR A 111 9.53 5.22 0.16
C TYR A 111 8.77 6.51 0.47
N ASP A 112 7.45 6.42 0.49
CA ASP A 112 6.56 7.47 0.97
C ASP A 112 5.40 6.86 1.77
N PHE A 113 4.51 7.72 2.26
CA PHE A 113 3.21 7.29 2.74
C PHE A 113 2.21 7.37 1.58
N SER A 114 1.38 6.33 1.41
CA SER A 114 0.17 6.50 0.61
C SER A 114 -0.76 7.54 1.27
N PRO A 115 -1.69 8.16 0.52
CA PRO A 115 -2.66 9.08 1.10
C PRO A 115 -3.42 8.46 2.30
N GLU A 116 -3.77 7.19 2.22
CA GLU A 116 -4.48 6.43 3.27
C GLU A 116 -3.58 6.19 4.48
N GLN A 117 -2.31 5.80 4.27
CA GLN A 117 -1.33 5.64 5.36
C GLN A 117 -1.13 6.96 6.12
N LEU A 118 -1.01 8.08 5.40
CA LEU A 118 -0.87 9.40 6.00
C LEU A 118 -2.13 9.80 6.79
N LYS A 119 -3.32 9.60 6.22
CA LYS A 119 -4.60 9.82 6.89
C LYS A 119 -4.71 8.99 8.18
N ASN A 120 -4.33 7.71 8.14
CA ASN A 120 -4.39 6.80 9.29
C ASN A 120 -3.42 7.20 10.41
N ILE A 121 -2.17 7.57 10.08
CA ILE A 121 -1.22 8.07 11.10
C ILE A 121 -1.76 9.37 11.72
N THR A 122 -2.33 10.25 10.89
CA THR A 122 -2.93 11.51 11.36
C THR A 122 -4.13 11.25 12.28
N ALA A 123 -4.93 10.24 11.99
CA ALA A 123 -6.08 9.85 12.81
C ALA A 123 -5.67 9.39 14.22
N ILE A 124 -4.53 8.72 14.38
CA ILE A 124 -3.99 8.38 15.72
C ILE A 124 -3.75 9.66 16.53
N VAL A 125 -3.20 10.71 15.91
CA VAL A 125 -2.98 12.01 16.58
C VAL A 125 -4.31 12.70 16.90
N TRP A 126 -5.32 12.59 16.03
CA TRP A 126 -6.66 13.11 16.33
C TRP A 126 -7.28 12.43 17.54
N LEU A 127 -7.26 11.10 17.59
CA LEU A 127 -7.79 10.31 18.71
C LEU A 127 -7.03 10.63 20.01
N TYR A 128 -5.71 10.73 19.96
CA TYR A 128 -4.90 11.16 21.11
C TYR A 128 -5.32 12.54 21.65
N ARG A 129 -5.72 13.45 20.75
CA ARG A 129 -6.22 14.80 21.10
C ARG A 129 -7.73 14.86 21.38
N GLY A 130 -8.42 13.73 21.47
CA GLY A 130 -9.87 13.67 21.72
C GLY A 130 -10.75 14.13 20.54
N LEU A 131 -10.19 14.22 19.33
CA LEU A 131 -10.90 14.64 18.13
C LEU A 131 -11.61 13.45 17.44
N THR A 132 -12.47 12.74 18.19
CA THR A 132 -13.16 11.52 17.73
C THR A 132 -14.01 11.76 16.49
N GLU A 133 -14.69 12.90 16.40
CA GLU A 133 -15.52 13.27 15.23
C GLU A 133 -14.73 13.27 13.91
N LYS A 134 -13.45 13.67 13.94
CA LYS A 134 -12.59 13.65 12.74
C LYS A 134 -12.26 12.21 12.31
N PHE A 135 -12.07 11.32 13.28
CA PHE A 135 -11.84 9.91 12.99
C PHE A 135 -13.09 9.27 12.41
N LEU A 136 -14.27 9.49 13.00
CA LEU A 136 -15.53 8.97 12.49
C LEU A 136 -15.82 9.49 11.08
N SER A 137 -15.58 10.78 10.82
CA SER A 137 -15.68 11.36 9.48
C SER A 137 -14.74 10.70 8.48
N LEU A 138 -13.50 10.38 8.88
CA LEU A 138 -12.54 9.69 8.02
C LEU A 138 -13.00 8.26 7.67
N VAL A 139 -13.54 7.52 8.64
CA VAL A 139 -14.06 6.17 8.39
C VAL A 139 -15.28 6.22 7.47
N LYS A 140 -16.16 7.22 7.66
CA LYS A 140 -17.27 7.49 6.75
C LYS A 140 -16.79 7.76 5.32
N GLU A 141 -15.72 8.56 5.14
CA GLU A 141 -15.09 8.78 3.83
C GLU A 141 -14.60 7.47 3.20
N TYR A 142 -14.00 6.56 3.99
CA TYR A 142 -13.54 5.27 3.48
C TYR A 142 -14.69 4.37 3.01
N VAL A 143 -15.80 4.30 3.76
CA VAL A 143 -16.98 3.53 3.33
C VAL A 143 -17.57 4.11 2.04
N ALA A 144 -17.64 5.45 1.94
CA ALA A 144 -18.09 6.12 0.73
C ALA A 144 -17.18 5.82 -0.47
N ALA A 145 -15.86 5.86 -0.28
CA ALA A 145 -14.88 5.54 -1.31
C ALA A 145 -15.01 4.09 -1.79
N ILE A 146 -15.18 3.12 -0.86
CA ILE A 146 -15.44 1.72 -1.22
C ILE A 146 -16.68 1.63 -2.11
N CYS A 147 -17.80 2.25 -1.73
CA CYS A 147 -19.04 2.19 -2.51
C CYS A 147 -18.91 2.82 -3.91
N ALA A 148 -18.18 3.93 -4.01
CA ALA A 148 -17.96 4.65 -5.27
C ALA A 148 -16.98 3.91 -6.19
N GLU A 149 -15.82 3.50 -5.70
CA GLU A 149 -14.78 2.84 -6.51
C GLU A 149 -15.17 1.43 -6.93
N SER A 150 -15.94 0.72 -6.10
CA SER A 150 -16.39 -0.64 -6.42
C SER A 150 -17.47 -0.68 -7.49
N ALA A 151 -18.16 0.44 -7.77
CA ALA A 151 -19.14 0.55 -8.84
C ALA A 151 -18.54 0.24 -10.23
N ASP A 152 -17.29 0.62 -10.44
CA ASP A 152 -16.60 0.45 -11.72
C ASP A 152 -15.98 -0.95 -11.91
N VAL A 153 -15.96 -1.78 -10.86
CA VAL A 153 -15.24 -3.06 -10.87
C VAL A 153 -15.82 -4.00 -11.91
N ALA A 154 -17.16 -4.11 -11.99
CA ALA A 154 -17.83 -4.96 -12.97
C ALA A 154 -17.41 -4.62 -14.40
N ALA A 155 -17.53 -3.34 -14.79
CA ALA A 155 -17.18 -2.88 -16.13
C ALA A 155 -15.68 -3.09 -16.46
N LYS A 156 -14.78 -2.90 -15.49
CA LYS A 156 -13.34 -3.15 -15.68
C LYS A 156 -13.04 -4.64 -15.88
N LEU A 157 -13.73 -5.52 -15.15
CA LEU A 157 -13.56 -6.97 -15.29
C LEU A 157 -14.11 -7.48 -16.62
N GLU A 158 -15.27 -6.97 -17.06
CA GLU A 158 -15.81 -7.30 -18.39
C GLU A 158 -14.84 -6.93 -19.52
N ALA A 159 -14.23 -5.74 -19.44
CA ALA A 159 -13.22 -5.31 -20.41
C ALA A 159 -11.99 -6.23 -20.40
N PHE A 160 -11.53 -6.64 -19.22
CA PHE A 160 -10.44 -7.61 -19.08
C PHE A 160 -10.80 -8.97 -19.69
N ASP A 161 -12.00 -9.50 -19.43
CA ASP A 161 -12.44 -10.80 -19.92
C ASP A 161 -12.56 -10.85 -21.44
N LYS A 162 -13.03 -9.75 -22.04
CA LYS A 162 -13.05 -9.62 -23.50
C LYS A 162 -11.63 -9.71 -24.07
N ALA A 163 -10.70 -8.90 -23.54
CA ALA A 163 -9.31 -8.89 -24.01
C ALA A 163 -8.62 -10.25 -23.80
N ARG A 164 -8.85 -10.88 -22.65
CA ARG A 164 -8.35 -12.22 -22.33
C ARG A 164 -8.87 -13.26 -23.33
N THR A 165 -10.15 -13.26 -23.62
CA THR A 165 -10.78 -14.21 -24.57
C THR A 165 -10.16 -14.06 -25.96
N GLU A 166 -9.99 -12.84 -26.45
CA GLU A 166 -9.35 -12.57 -27.74
C GLU A 166 -7.91 -13.10 -27.82
N ILE A 167 -7.13 -12.97 -26.74
CA ILE A 167 -5.76 -13.48 -26.66
C ILE A 167 -5.74 -15.01 -26.59
N ALA A 168 -6.59 -15.60 -25.75
CA ALA A 168 -6.65 -17.05 -25.52
C ALA A 168 -7.10 -17.84 -26.76
N GLU A 169 -7.88 -17.23 -27.65
CA GLU A 169 -8.30 -17.84 -28.91
C GLU A 169 -7.15 -18.06 -29.90
N ARG A 170 -6.07 -17.27 -29.84
CA ARG A 170 -4.93 -17.39 -30.76
C ARG A 170 -4.19 -18.73 -30.63
N PRO A 171 -3.69 -19.14 -29.44
CA PRO A 171 -3.03 -20.43 -29.29
C PRO A 171 -3.99 -21.60 -29.54
N ARG A 172 -5.29 -21.47 -29.22
CA ARG A 172 -6.31 -22.48 -29.55
C ARG A 172 -6.45 -22.71 -31.05
N LYS A 173 -6.64 -21.63 -31.82
CA LYS A 173 -6.72 -21.69 -33.29
C LYS A 173 -5.45 -22.27 -33.90
N PHE A 174 -4.30 -21.87 -33.37
CA PHE A 174 -3.01 -22.39 -33.81
C PHE A 174 -2.87 -23.90 -33.54
N ALA A 175 -3.17 -24.36 -32.32
CA ALA A 175 -3.17 -25.79 -31.98
C ALA A 175 -4.14 -26.59 -32.86
N GLY A 176 -5.33 -26.05 -33.14
CA GLY A 176 -6.30 -26.68 -34.06
C GLY A 176 -5.78 -26.78 -35.50
N ALA A 177 -5.13 -25.73 -36.00
CA ALA A 177 -4.54 -25.74 -37.35
C ALA A 177 -3.35 -26.71 -37.46
N LEU A 178 -2.55 -26.86 -36.40
CA LEU A 178 -1.48 -27.86 -36.34
C LEU A 178 -2.04 -29.29 -36.39
N GLU A 179 -3.08 -29.56 -35.59
CA GLU A 179 -3.70 -30.88 -35.56
C GLU A 179 -4.29 -31.28 -36.92
N ALA A 180 -4.92 -30.32 -37.61
CA ALA A 180 -5.47 -30.55 -38.94
C ALA A 180 -4.40 -30.89 -40.00
N LYS A 181 -3.12 -30.56 -39.75
CA LYS A 181 -2.00 -30.77 -40.67
C LYS A 181 -1.00 -31.83 -40.19
N LYS A 182 -1.33 -32.60 -39.16
CA LYS A 182 -0.43 -33.59 -38.53
C LYS A 182 0.15 -34.66 -39.45
N GLU A 183 -0.52 -34.95 -40.58
CA GLU A 183 -0.05 -35.93 -41.56
C GLU A 183 0.98 -35.34 -42.54
N THR A 184 1.02 -34.01 -42.68
CA THR A 184 1.86 -33.28 -43.64
C THR A 184 2.99 -32.49 -43.00
N ILE A 185 2.92 -32.26 -41.69
CA ILE A 185 3.93 -31.58 -40.90
C ILE A 185 4.42 -32.61 -39.89
N ASP A 186 5.73 -32.91 -39.86
CA ASP A 186 6.39 -33.59 -38.75
C ASP A 186 6.39 -32.66 -37.53
N ALA A 187 5.19 -32.36 -37.06
CA ALA A 187 4.95 -31.51 -35.92
C ALA A 187 5.37 -32.35 -34.73
N GLY A 188 6.56 -32.09 -34.19
CA GLY A 188 7.07 -32.79 -33.02
C GLY A 188 5.96 -32.95 -31.98
N ALA A 189 5.43 -34.17 -31.86
CA ALA A 189 4.17 -34.45 -31.17
C ALA A 189 4.20 -33.96 -29.72
N GLU A 190 5.38 -34.01 -29.12
CA GLU A 190 5.71 -33.46 -27.81
C GLU A 190 5.42 -31.95 -27.71
N SER A 191 5.80 -31.14 -28.71
CA SER A 191 5.54 -29.68 -28.70
C SER A 191 4.06 -29.34 -28.83
N LEU A 192 3.30 -30.14 -29.59
CA LEU A 192 1.85 -29.96 -29.71
C LEU A 192 1.13 -30.34 -28.40
N GLU A 193 1.55 -31.43 -27.76
CA GLU A 193 1.04 -31.83 -26.45
C GLU A 193 1.38 -30.79 -25.36
N ILE A 194 2.60 -30.23 -25.36
CA ILE A 194 2.99 -29.14 -24.46
C ILE A 194 2.10 -27.90 -24.67
N LEU A 195 1.82 -27.53 -25.92
CA LEU A 195 0.94 -26.40 -26.24
C LEU A 195 -0.49 -26.67 -25.75
N ARG A 196 -1.03 -27.87 -25.98
CA ARG A 196 -2.37 -28.28 -25.50
C ARG A 196 -2.47 -28.27 -23.99
N ALA A 197 -1.50 -28.86 -23.31
CA ALA A 197 -1.45 -28.88 -21.86
C ALA A 197 -1.41 -27.45 -21.29
N SER A 198 -0.60 -26.56 -21.89
CA SER A 198 -0.54 -25.15 -21.49
C SER A 198 -1.87 -24.41 -21.70
N ILE A 199 -2.58 -24.69 -22.80
CA ILE A 199 -3.91 -24.12 -23.07
C ILE A 199 -4.94 -24.66 -22.07
N ALA A 200 -4.93 -25.96 -21.78
CA ALA A 200 -5.84 -26.58 -20.82
C ALA A 200 -5.63 -26.02 -19.41
N GLU A 201 -4.38 -25.94 -18.95
CA GLU A 201 -4.01 -25.35 -17.65
C GLU A 201 -4.51 -23.90 -17.53
N ALA A 202 -4.34 -23.10 -18.58
CA ALA A 202 -4.84 -21.73 -18.62
C ALA A 202 -6.39 -21.66 -18.58
N ASN A 203 -7.08 -22.59 -19.21
CA ASN A 203 -8.54 -22.66 -19.20
C ASN A 203 -9.09 -23.08 -17.83
N ASP A 204 -8.47 -24.06 -17.17
CA ASP A 204 -8.88 -24.51 -15.85
C ASP A 204 -8.77 -23.38 -14.83
N ALA A 205 -7.70 -22.58 -14.90
CA ALA A 205 -7.55 -21.38 -14.08
C ALA A 205 -8.65 -20.33 -14.34
N VAL A 206 -9.10 -20.19 -15.59
CA VAL A 206 -10.20 -19.29 -15.96
C VAL A 206 -11.52 -19.77 -15.40
N VAL A 207 -11.81 -21.08 -15.44
CA VAL A 207 -13.07 -21.63 -14.91
C VAL A 207 -13.21 -21.33 -13.42
N LEU A 208 -12.13 -21.51 -12.66
CA LEU A 208 -12.10 -21.17 -11.23
C LEU A 208 -12.33 -19.66 -11.00
N TYR A 209 -11.65 -18.83 -11.80
CA TYR A 209 -11.81 -17.38 -11.75
C TYR A 209 -13.23 -16.92 -12.10
N ASP A 210 -13.88 -17.49 -13.11
CA ASP A 210 -15.22 -17.10 -13.53
C ASP A 210 -16.24 -17.35 -12.42
N ALA A 211 -16.11 -18.46 -11.69
CA ALA A 211 -16.96 -18.76 -10.54
C ALA A 211 -16.74 -17.76 -9.40
N ASP A 212 -15.48 -17.52 -9.01
CA ASP A 212 -15.14 -16.61 -7.92
C ASP A 212 -15.45 -15.14 -8.25
N ARG A 213 -15.33 -14.76 -9.53
CA ARG A 213 -15.70 -13.42 -10.03
C ARG A 213 -17.17 -13.14 -9.79
N VAL A 214 -18.05 -14.06 -10.16
CA VAL A 214 -19.50 -13.89 -10.00
C VAL A 214 -19.86 -13.72 -8.52
N ALA A 215 -19.30 -14.56 -7.65
CA ALA A 215 -19.51 -14.45 -6.20
C ALA A 215 -18.99 -13.11 -5.65
N THR A 216 -17.79 -12.69 -6.06
CA THR A 216 -17.17 -11.42 -5.61
C THR A 216 -18.00 -10.21 -6.05
N LEU A 217 -18.49 -10.18 -7.31
CA LEU A 217 -19.31 -9.09 -7.80
C LEU A 217 -20.66 -9.02 -7.08
N ALA A 218 -21.28 -10.17 -6.77
CA ALA A 218 -22.52 -10.20 -6.01
C ALA A 218 -22.33 -9.65 -4.58
N GLU A 219 -21.23 -9.98 -3.91
CA GLU A 219 -20.93 -9.45 -2.57
C GLU A 219 -20.60 -7.95 -2.58
N ILE A 220 -19.87 -7.49 -3.60
CA ILE A 220 -19.64 -6.06 -3.80
C ILE A 220 -20.98 -5.33 -3.97
N GLU A 221 -21.87 -5.84 -4.81
CA GLU A 221 -23.16 -5.19 -5.04
C GLU A 221 -24.03 -5.20 -3.79
N SER A 222 -24.11 -6.34 -3.08
CA SER A 222 -24.83 -6.42 -1.80
C SER A 222 -24.33 -5.41 -0.78
N TYR A 223 -23.00 -5.23 -0.66
CA TYR A 223 -22.43 -4.23 0.24
C TYR A 223 -22.79 -2.80 -0.19
N ARG A 224 -22.76 -2.53 -1.51
CA ARG A 224 -23.12 -1.21 -2.05
C ARG A 224 -24.61 -0.91 -1.83
N GLU A 225 -25.50 -1.87 -2.05
CA GLU A 225 -26.94 -1.70 -1.82
C GLU A 225 -27.22 -1.32 -0.35
N GLU A 226 -26.47 -1.90 0.59
CA GLU A 226 -26.60 -1.60 2.02
C GLU A 226 -26.05 -0.21 2.40
N TYR A 227 -24.84 0.14 1.92
CA TYR A 227 -24.11 1.32 2.44
C TYR A 227 -24.02 2.51 1.48
N ALA A 228 -24.43 2.41 0.21
CA ALA A 228 -24.33 3.52 -0.74
C ALA A 228 -25.37 4.62 -0.49
N ALA A 229 -26.57 4.24 -0.01
CA ALA A 229 -27.67 5.18 0.22
C ALA A 229 -27.57 5.92 1.57
N TRP A 230 -26.91 5.30 2.56
CA TRP A 230 -26.67 5.89 3.87
C TRP A 230 -25.30 5.47 4.38
N LEU A 231 -24.50 6.45 4.79
CA LEU A 231 -23.13 6.23 5.24
C LEU A 231 -23.07 6.20 6.77
N PRO A 232 -22.41 5.20 7.38
CA PRO A 232 -22.36 5.05 8.82
C PRO A 232 -21.54 6.17 9.49
N GLU A 233 -22.13 6.81 10.50
CA GLU A 233 -21.51 7.95 11.20
C GLU A 233 -21.05 7.61 12.62
N ALA A 234 -21.67 6.62 13.26
CA ALA A 234 -21.35 6.19 14.62
C ALA A 234 -20.35 5.03 14.63
N ASN A 235 -19.49 4.98 15.66
CA ASN A 235 -18.41 4.00 15.76
C ASN A 235 -18.89 2.54 15.66
N GLU A 236 -19.96 2.19 16.37
CA GLU A 236 -20.50 0.81 16.37
C GLU A 236 -20.93 0.38 14.97
N VAL A 237 -21.72 1.22 14.28
CA VAL A 237 -22.20 0.91 12.93
C VAL A 237 -21.07 0.95 11.89
N GLN A 238 -20.06 1.80 12.08
CA GLN A 238 -18.86 1.79 11.25
C GLN A 238 -18.04 0.50 11.41
N HIS A 239 -17.98 -0.04 12.63
CA HIS A 239 -17.34 -1.33 12.90
C HIS A 239 -18.11 -2.49 12.24
N GLU A 240 -19.44 -2.46 12.28
CA GLU A 240 -20.30 -3.41 11.58
C GLU A 240 -20.08 -3.35 10.07
N ALA A 241 -20.10 -2.15 9.48
CA ALA A 241 -19.85 -1.94 8.05
C ALA A 241 -18.45 -2.45 7.63
N ARG A 242 -17.43 -2.26 8.47
CA ARG A 242 -16.09 -2.81 8.22
C ARG A 242 -16.07 -4.34 8.27
N LEU A 243 -16.73 -4.93 9.26
CA LEU A 243 -16.83 -6.40 9.42
C LEU A 243 -17.60 -7.04 8.26
N ALA A 244 -18.69 -6.40 7.81
CA ALA A 244 -19.49 -6.85 6.69
C ALA A 244 -18.67 -6.90 5.38
N PHE A 245 -17.72 -5.98 5.18
CA PHE A 245 -16.87 -5.95 4.00
C PHE A 245 -15.66 -6.92 4.05
N GLU A 246 -15.30 -7.43 5.23
CA GLU A 246 -14.08 -8.22 5.43
C GLU A 246 -14.02 -9.51 4.58
N PRO A 247 -15.11 -10.30 4.46
CA PRO A 247 -15.14 -11.45 3.54
C PRO A 247 -14.92 -11.05 2.07
N THR A 248 -15.58 -9.97 1.63
CA THR A 248 -15.43 -9.42 0.27
C THR A 248 -13.99 -9.01 0.01
N ALA A 249 -13.33 -8.36 0.97
CA ALA A 249 -11.93 -7.95 0.86
C ALA A 249 -10.97 -9.15 0.71
N GLU A 250 -11.21 -10.26 1.42
CA GLU A 250 -10.42 -11.49 1.26
C GLU A 250 -10.65 -12.14 -0.11
N ARG A 251 -11.89 -12.17 -0.62
CA ARG A 251 -12.17 -12.66 -1.97
C ARG A 251 -11.51 -11.80 -3.03
N ILE A 252 -11.54 -10.47 -2.90
CA ILE A 252 -10.84 -9.55 -3.81
C ILE A 252 -9.35 -9.88 -3.85
N LYS A 253 -8.70 -10.13 -2.71
CA LYS A 253 -7.28 -10.55 -2.66
C LYS A 253 -7.06 -11.89 -3.38
N GLY A 254 -7.98 -12.84 -3.23
CA GLY A 254 -7.97 -14.11 -3.95
C GLY A 254 -8.07 -13.91 -5.47
N LEU A 255 -9.05 -13.11 -5.90
CA LEU A 255 -9.30 -12.79 -7.30
C LEU A 255 -8.10 -12.11 -7.97
N VAL A 256 -7.44 -11.19 -7.27
CA VAL A 256 -6.20 -10.56 -7.76
C VAL A 256 -5.09 -11.59 -8.02
N LYS A 257 -4.94 -12.60 -7.15
CA LYS A 257 -3.96 -13.69 -7.36
C LYS A 257 -4.34 -14.58 -8.54
N GLN A 258 -5.62 -14.86 -8.74
CA GLN A 258 -6.11 -15.62 -9.89
C GLN A 258 -5.88 -14.88 -11.19
N LEU A 259 -6.13 -13.57 -11.23
CA LEU A 259 -5.83 -12.72 -12.39
C LEU A 259 -4.35 -12.76 -12.77
N ASP A 260 -3.45 -12.65 -11.79
CA ASP A 260 -1.99 -12.79 -12.02
C ASP A 260 -1.62 -14.20 -12.53
N MET A 261 -2.24 -15.25 -11.99
CA MET A 261 -2.03 -16.62 -12.46
C MET A 261 -2.50 -16.80 -13.90
N ILE A 262 -3.71 -16.36 -14.24
CA ILE A 262 -4.26 -16.41 -15.60
C ILE A 262 -3.36 -15.67 -16.57
N TYR A 263 -2.86 -14.50 -16.20
CA TYR A 263 -1.90 -13.75 -17.00
C TYR A 263 -0.64 -14.60 -17.29
N LYS A 264 -0.02 -15.17 -16.26
CA LYS A 264 1.19 -16.01 -16.40
C LYS A 264 0.96 -17.24 -17.28
N LEU A 265 -0.16 -17.94 -17.10
CA LEU A 265 -0.51 -19.13 -17.87
C LEU A 265 -0.84 -18.80 -19.33
N THR A 266 -1.55 -17.70 -19.56
CA THR A 266 -1.84 -17.22 -20.92
C THR A 266 -0.56 -16.87 -21.66
N VAL A 267 0.38 -16.17 -21.00
CA VAL A 267 1.70 -15.87 -21.58
C VAL A 267 2.49 -17.15 -21.88
N ARG A 268 2.44 -18.15 -21.00
CA ARG A 268 3.07 -19.46 -21.24
C ARG A 268 2.49 -20.16 -22.47
N ALA A 269 1.17 -20.22 -22.60
CA ALA A 269 0.50 -20.84 -23.74
C ALA A 269 0.83 -20.14 -25.07
N VAL A 270 0.88 -18.80 -25.07
CA VAL A 270 1.32 -18.02 -26.24
C VAL A 270 2.80 -18.28 -26.55
N GLY A 271 3.65 -18.36 -25.53
CA GLY A 271 5.07 -18.66 -25.67
C GLY A 271 5.33 -20.04 -26.29
N ALA A 272 4.60 -21.07 -25.85
CA ALA A 272 4.69 -22.42 -26.40
C ALA A 272 4.36 -22.46 -27.91
N GLY A 273 3.39 -21.65 -28.35
CA GLY A 273 3.08 -21.50 -29.78
C GLY A 273 4.20 -20.81 -30.57
N ALA A 274 4.82 -19.77 -30.00
CA ALA A 274 5.89 -19.01 -30.66
C ALA A 274 7.22 -19.79 -30.78
N THR A 275 7.54 -20.62 -29.78
CA THR A 275 8.71 -21.52 -29.85
C THR A 275 8.59 -22.51 -31.00
N TRP A 276 7.36 -22.98 -31.30
CA TRP A 276 7.11 -23.86 -32.44
C TRP A 276 7.27 -23.13 -33.78
N SER A 277 6.77 -21.89 -33.92
CA SER A 277 6.93 -21.13 -35.17
C SER A 277 8.41 -20.88 -35.51
N ASN A 278 9.25 -20.64 -34.50
CA ASN A 278 10.69 -20.46 -34.68
C ASN A 278 11.42 -21.77 -35.03
N PHE A 279 10.98 -22.90 -34.47
CA PHE A 279 11.51 -24.22 -34.80
C PHE A 279 11.19 -24.60 -36.26
N SER A 280 9.94 -24.40 -36.70
CA SER A 280 9.52 -24.68 -38.09
C SER A 280 10.29 -23.81 -39.11
N VAL A 281 10.45 -22.50 -38.88
CA VAL A 281 11.21 -21.62 -39.80
C VAL A 281 12.69 -22.03 -39.91
N THR A 282 13.27 -22.57 -38.84
CA THR A 282 14.66 -23.04 -38.84
C THR A 282 14.81 -24.36 -39.61
N VAL A 283 13.86 -25.30 -39.45
CA VAL A 283 13.87 -26.58 -40.17
C VAL A 283 13.64 -26.38 -41.68
N THR A 284 12.76 -25.46 -42.09
CA THR A 284 12.54 -25.15 -43.51
C THR A 284 13.76 -24.49 -44.18
N LYS A 285 14.63 -23.80 -43.42
CA LYS A 285 15.88 -23.22 -43.96
C LYS A 285 17.04 -24.20 -44.07
N CYS A 286 17.05 -25.29 -43.28
CA CYS A 286 18.11 -26.30 -43.32
C CYS A 286 17.85 -27.43 -44.33
N THR A 287 16.67 -27.44 -44.97
CA THR A 287 16.23 -28.48 -45.92
C THR A 287 16.07 -27.98 -47.37
N GLY A 288 16.52 -26.75 -47.66
CA GLY A 288 16.52 -26.14 -48.99
C GLY A 288 17.91 -25.96 -49.57
#